data_AF-A0A1H1HW06-F1
#
_entry.id   AF-A0A1H1HW06-F1
#
_cell.length_a   1.000
_cell.length_b   1.000
_cell.length_c   1.000
_cell.angle_alpha   90.00
_cell.angle_beta   90.00
_cell.angle_gamma   90.00
#
_symmetry.space_group_name_H-M   'P 1'
#
loop_
_entity.id
_entity.type
_entity.pdbx_description
1 polymer ?
#
loop_
_entity_poly.entity_id
_entity_poly.type
_entity_poly.pdbx_seq_one_letter_code
_entity_poly.pdbx_strand_id
1 'polypeptide(L)'
;MSEGDEEPVDLADVDVDPSEHDALADAEVTMRVNEHGLYIADDEDSGVSSQGQTPEDAVANLAEAVASHEQAMSDGTGDDWL
;
A
#
# COMPACT_ATOMS: atom_id res chain seq x y z
N MET A 1 -18.37 16.00 9.86
CA MET A 1 -17.07 15.32 9.82
C MET A 1 -16.34 16.01 8.70
N SER A 2 -15.21 16.68 8.95
CA SER A 2 -14.34 17.02 7.81
C SER A 2 -13.79 15.68 7.38
N GLU A 3 -14.29 15.12 6.27
CA GLU A 3 -13.46 14.29 5.43
C GLU A 3 -12.17 15.10 5.24
N GLY A 4 -11.07 14.63 5.84
CA GLY A 4 -9.77 15.27 5.64
C GLY A 4 -9.50 15.32 4.14
N ASP A 5 -8.81 16.36 3.70
CA ASP A 5 -8.44 16.63 2.30
C ASP A 5 -7.52 15.51 1.75
N GLU A 6 -8.05 14.30 1.63
CA GLU A 6 -7.45 13.16 0.97
C GLU A 6 -8.11 13.03 -0.41
N GLU A 7 -7.38 13.43 -1.45
CA GLU A 7 -7.88 13.35 -2.81
C GLU A 7 -7.47 12.01 -3.45
N PRO A 8 -8.40 11.28 -4.10
CA PRO A 8 -8.05 10.06 -4.81
C PRO A 8 -7.11 10.38 -6.00
N VAL A 9 -6.13 9.52 -6.21
CA VAL A 9 -5.16 9.61 -7.30
C VAL A 9 -5.32 8.39 -8.19
N ASP A 10 -5.54 8.62 -9.49
CA ASP A 10 -5.50 7.54 -10.47
C ASP A 10 -4.03 7.17 -10.74
N LEU A 11 -3.70 5.89 -10.54
CA LEU A 11 -2.34 5.37 -10.76
C LEU A 11 -1.88 5.59 -12.21
N ALA A 12 -2.81 5.55 -13.16
CA ALA A 12 -2.52 5.80 -14.58
C ALA A 12 -2.17 7.27 -14.85
N ASP A 13 -2.67 8.21 -14.05
CA ASP A 13 -2.35 9.65 -14.19
C ASP A 13 -0.95 9.99 -13.67
N VAL A 14 -0.37 9.14 -12.82
CA VAL A 14 0.95 9.34 -12.21
C VAL A 14 2.01 8.37 -12.72
N ASP A 15 1.71 7.62 -13.79
CA ASP A 15 2.63 6.68 -14.45
C ASP A 15 3.30 5.69 -13.47
N VAL A 16 2.53 5.18 -12.49
CA VAL A 16 3.02 4.13 -11.56
C VAL A 16 2.22 2.85 -11.75
N ASP A 17 2.92 1.72 -11.85
CA ASP A 17 2.31 0.39 -12.00
C ASP A 17 2.69 -0.49 -10.81
N PRO A 18 1.78 -0.71 -9.83
CA PRO A 18 2.04 -1.58 -8.69
C PRO A 18 2.41 -3.01 -9.08
N SER A 19 1.94 -3.49 -10.24
CA SER A 19 2.19 -4.86 -10.69
C SER A 19 3.64 -5.13 -11.06
N GLU A 20 4.49 -4.10 -11.15
CA GLU A 20 5.94 -4.24 -11.31
C GLU A 20 6.61 -4.83 -10.05
N HIS A 21 5.92 -4.82 -8.90
CA HIS A 21 6.38 -5.43 -7.66
C HIS A 21 5.74 -6.81 -7.45
N ASP A 22 6.54 -7.85 -7.24
CA ASP A 22 6.04 -9.22 -7.05
C ASP A 22 5.00 -9.33 -5.92
N ALA A 23 5.16 -8.56 -4.83
CA ALA A 23 4.23 -8.55 -3.70
C ALA A 23 2.87 -7.90 -4.00
N LEU A 24 2.78 -7.13 -5.10
CA LEU A 24 1.59 -6.39 -5.51
C LEU A 24 1.07 -6.81 -6.90
N ALA A 25 1.65 -7.85 -7.51
CA ALA A 25 1.37 -8.27 -8.88
C ALA A 25 -0.12 -8.55 -9.14
N ASP A 26 -0.83 -9.04 -8.12
CA ASP A 26 -2.25 -9.37 -8.15
C ASP A 26 -3.08 -8.55 -7.15
N ALA A 27 -2.50 -7.52 -6.53
CA ALA A 27 -3.14 -6.74 -5.47
C ALA A 27 -4.05 -5.63 -6.01
N GLU A 28 -5.20 -5.42 -5.37
CA GLU A 28 -6.05 -4.26 -5.61
C GLU A 28 -5.47 -3.02 -4.89
N VAL A 29 -4.64 -2.26 -5.60
CA VAL A 29 -3.99 -1.06 -5.05
C VAL A 29 -4.77 0.21 -5.39
N THR A 30 -5.05 1.01 -4.36
CA THR A 30 -5.59 2.37 -4.50
C THR A 30 -4.58 3.40 -4.01
N MET A 31 -4.72 4.65 -4.49
CA MET A 31 -3.86 5.75 -4.05
C MET A 31 -4.66 7.00 -3.72
N ARG A 32 -4.24 7.70 -2.67
CA ARG A 32 -4.74 9.02 -2.27
C ARG A 32 -3.59 9.95 -1.90
N VAL A 33 -3.82 11.26 -1.99
CA VAL A 33 -2.88 12.29 -1.54
C VAL A 33 -3.49 13.09 -0.41
N ASN A 34 -2.78 13.25 0.70
CA ASN A 34 -3.29 14.00 1.86
C ASN A 34 -2.96 15.50 1.82
N GLU A 35 -3.46 16.25 2.80
CA GLU A 35 -3.24 17.71 2.92
C GLU A 35 -1.76 18.14 2.99
N HIS A 36 -0.86 17.21 3.31
CA HIS A 36 0.58 17.45 3.38
C HIS A 36 1.31 17.11 2.09
N GLY A 37 0.59 16.67 1.05
CA GLY A 37 1.15 16.27 -0.24
C GLY A 37 1.83 14.90 -0.21
N LEU A 38 1.53 14.05 0.77
CA LEU A 38 2.02 12.69 0.83
C LEU A 38 1.09 11.77 0.04
N TYR A 39 1.67 10.94 -0.82
CA TYR A 39 0.97 9.86 -1.48
C TYR A 39 0.84 8.69 -0.52
N ILE A 40 -0.36 8.14 -0.43
CA ILE A 40 -0.72 7.00 0.40
C ILE A 40 -1.22 5.94 -0.56
N ALA A 41 -0.55 4.79 -0.58
CA ALA A 41 -0.95 3.62 -1.35
C ALA A 41 -1.53 2.59 -0.39
N ASP A 42 -2.69 2.03 -0.74
CA ASP A 42 -3.41 1.05 0.06
C ASP A 42 -3.60 -0.21 -0.78
N ASP A 43 -3.26 -1.37 -0.21
CA ASP A 43 -3.62 -2.68 -0.74
C ASP A 43 -4.93 -3.12 -0.08
N GLU A 44 -6.02 -3.12 -0.85
CA GLU A 44 -7.37 -3.46 -0.36
C GLU A 44 -7.49 -4.94 0.04
N ASP A 45 -6.65 -5.82 -0.51
CA ASP A 45 -6.69 -7.26 -0.24
C ASP A 45 -6.08 -7.59 1.14
N SER A 46 -4.91 -7.02 1.45
CA SER A 46 -4.24 -7.23 2.73
C SER A 46 -4.64 -6.22 3.81
N GLY A 47 -5.21 -5.07 3.42
CA GLY A 47 -5.47 -3.93 4.29
C GLY A 47 -4.19 -3.21 4.74
N VAL A 48 -3.05 -3.48 4.11
CA VAL A 48 -1.79 -2.80 4.37
C VAL A 48 -1.77 -1.48 3.60
N SER A 49 -1.36 -0.41 4.28
CA SER A 49 -1.14 0.90 3.66
C SER A 49 0.29 1.35 3.87
N SER A 50 0.83 2.10 2.91
CA SER A 50 2.12 2.77 3.04
C SER A 50 2.10 4.14 2.38
N GLN A 51 3.11 4.95 2.67
CA GLN A 51 3.16 6.35 2.25
C GLN A 51 4.52 6.74 1.67
N GLY A 52 4.51 7.69 0.75
CA GLY A 52 5.70 8.19 0.05
C GLY A 52 5.61 9.67 -0.29
N GLN A 53 6.77 10.29 -0.50
CA GLN A 53 6.87 11.66 -1.01
C GLN A 53 6.51 11.74 -2.51
N THR A 54 6.57 10.59 -3.20
CA THR A 54 6.20 10.42 -4.61
C THR A 54 5.27 9.20 -4.74
N PRO A 55 4.52 9.08 -5.86
CA PRO A 55 3.72 7.89 -6.15
C PRO A 55 4.56 6.60 -6.16
N GLU A 56 5.72 6.65 -6.81
CA GLU A 56 6.67 5.53 -6.89
C GLU A 56 7.15 5.11 -5.49
N ASP A 57 7.52 6.07 -4.63
CA ASP A 57 7.93 5.78 -3.25
C ASP A 57 6.79 5.15 -2.44
N ALA A 58 5.55 5.62 -2.62
CA ALA A 58 4.39 5.10 -1.89
C ALA A 58 4.13 3.64 -2.25
N VAL A 59 4.18 3.29 -3.54
CA VAL A 59 4.01 1.92 -4.04
C VAL A 59 5.17 1.03 -3.62
N ALA A 60 6.42 1.50 -3.74
CA ALA A 60 7.59 0.74 -3.31
C ALA A 60 7.56 0.42 -1.81
N ASN A 61 7.21 1.42 -0.99
CA ASN A 61 7.07 1.24 0.45
C ASN A 61 5.87 0.33 0.79
N LEU A 62 4.81 0.33 -0.01
CA LEU A 62 3.67 -0.59 0.14
C LEU A 62 4.10 -2.03 -0.15
N ALA A 63 4.84 -2.26 -1.24
CA ALA A 63 5.33 -3.59 -1.59
C ALA A 63 6.21 -4.20 -0.49
N GLU A 64 7.11 -3.41 0.11
CA GLU A 64 7.91 -3.87 1.26
C GLU A 64 7.04 -4.19 2.48
N ALA A 65 6.03 -3.37 2.76
CA ALA A 65 5.13 -3.57 3.88
C ALA A 65 4.27 -4.84 3.69
N VAL A 66 3.71 -5.06 2.50
CA VAL A 66 2.94 -6.27 2.16
C VAL A 66 3.83 -7.51 2.25
N ALA A 67 5.03 -7.49 1.67
CA ALA A 67 5.96 -8.61 1.76
C ALA A 67 6.36 -8.93 3.21
N SER A 68 6.50 -7.91 4.06
CA SER A 68 6.76 -8.12 5.50
C SER A 68 5.53 -8.68 6.21
N HIS A 69 4.33 -8.23 5.86
CA HIS A 69 3.07 -8.71 6.42
C HIS A 69 2.82 -10.18 6.08
N GLU A 70 3.02 -10.57 4.82
CA GLU A 70 2.91 -11.96 4.37
C GLU A 70 3.91 -12.88 5.08
N GLN A 71 5.16 -12.44 5.23
CA GLN A 71 6.17 -13.19 6.00
C GLN A 71 5.74 -13.40 7.45
N ALA A 72 5.23 -12.36 8.11
CA ALA A 72 4.73 -12.46 9.48
C ALA A 72 3.53 -13.43 9.60
N MET A 73 2.65 -13.45 8.61
CA MET A 73 1.49 -14.36 8.56
C MET A 73 1.90 -15.81 8.25
N SER A 74 2.90 -16.01 7.37
CA SER A 74 3.45 -17.31 7.02
C SER A 74 4.23 -17.94 8.19
N ASP A 75 5.08 -17.15 8.86
CA ASP A 75 5.86 -17.59 10.03
C ASP A 75 5.00 -17.74 11.30
N GLY A 76 3.76 -17.23 11.27
CA GLY A 76 2.78 -17.27 12.35
C GLY A 76 2.01 -18.59 12.51
N THR A 77 2.19 -19.59 11.64
CA THR A 77 1.67 -20.96 11.86
C THR A 77 2.57 -21.75 12.82
N GLY A 78 2.87 -21.14 13.98
CA GLY A 78 3.90 -21.63 14.88
C GLY A 78 3.68 -21.41 16.37
N ASP A 79 2.70 -20.63 16.82
CA ASP A 79 2.47 -20.48 18.25
C ASP A 79 0.99 -20.61 18.63
N ASP A 80 0.72 -21.81 19.12
CA ASP A 80 -0.18 -22.18 20.21
C ASP A 80 -0.36 -21.06 21.26
N TRP A 81 -1.35 -20.19 21.07
CA TRP A 81 -1.86 -19.30 22.14
C TRP A 81 -3.17 -19.84 22.74
N LEU A 82 -3.21 -21.13 23.04
CA LEU A 82 -4.25 -21.77 23.87
C LEU A 82 -3.83 -21.86 25.34
#